data_AF-A0A1I0ML28-F1
#
_entry.id   AF-A0A1I0ML28-F1
#
_cell.length_a   1.000
_cell.length_b   1.000
_cell.length_c   1.000
_cell.angle_alpha   90.00
_cell.angle_beta   90.00
_cell.angle_gamma   90.00
#
_symmetry.space_group_name_H-M   'P 1'
#
loop_
_entity.id
_entity.type
_entity.pdbx_description
1 polymer ?
#
loop_
_entity_poly.entity_id
_entity_poly.type
_entity_poly.pdbx_seq_one_letter_code
_entity_poly.pdbx_strand_id
1 'polypeptide(L)'
;MKNSYPEKPEVKYQKTTVEMGAVVGYMQSLLVPAEIKKSAYIIFRNESANGSKGLNNNYGGVQADSGRWPAKWDNDIVGTVAKTENGTGKVRLFVAFHGWQDSINFLIERVQDRGLYLGGYARLIAKMRISTATDLAIAYKRDWVKGLKAYKPTETEVANFLSMYRQAAKIFL
;
A
#
# COMPACT_ATOMS: atom_id res chain seq x y z
N MET A 1 15.95 -0.25 -15.57
CA MET A 1 15.64 0.06 -14.15
C MET A 1 16.43 1.32 -13.80
N LYS A 2 15.76 2.41 -13.43
CA LYS A 2 16.42 3.68 -13.08
C LYS A 2 16.25 3.90 -11.57
N ASN A 3 17.33 4.07 -10.81
CA ASN A 3 17.21 4.43 -9.40
C ASN A 3 16.76 5.89 -9.27
N SER A 4 15.63 6.14 -8.61
CA SER A 4 15.10 7.49 -8.37
C SER A 4 15.70 8.18 -7.12
N TYR A 5 16.56 7.46 -6.39
CA TYR A 5 17.29 7.92 -5.20
C TYR A 5 18.79 7.63 -5.35
N PRO A 6 19.47 8.21 -6.36
CA PRO A 6 20.89 7.96 -6.59
C PRO A 6 21.80 8.42 -5.43
N GLU A 7 21.32 9.34 -4.59
CA GLU A 7 22.02 9.85 -3.42
C GLU A 7 21.87 8.97 -2.16
N LYS A 8 20.94 8.02 -2.17
CA LYS A 8 20.69 7.10 -1.06
C LYS A 8 21.43 5.77 -1.30
N PRO A 9 21.89 5.08 -0.24
CA PRO A 9 22.59 3.81 -0.41
C PRO A 9 21.67 2.72 -0.96
N GLU A 10 22.24 1.81 -1.74
CA GLU A 10 21.61 0.52 -2.00
C GLU A 10 21.84 -0.38 -0.78
N VAL A 11 20.77 -0.77 -0.11
CA VAL A 11 20.80 -1.60 1.10
C VAL A 11 20.46 -3.06 0.75
N LYS A 12 21.06 -4.00 1.48
CA LYS A 12 20.79 -5.43 1.30
C LYS A 12 19.33 -5.74 1.60
N TYR A 13 18.72 -6.60 0.78
CA TYR A 13 17.39 -7.11 1.04
C TYR A 13 17.32 -7.79 2.41
N GLN A 14 16.35 -7.36 3.21
CA GLN A 14 15.97 -7.99 4.47
C GLN A 14 14.46 -8.19 4.49
N LYS A 15 14.04 -9.43 4.73
CA LYS A 15 12.64 -9.70 5.03
C LYS A 15 12.33 -9.14 6.42
N THR A 16 11.28 -8.33 6.51
CA THR A 16 10.83 -7.70 7.76
C THR A 16 9.43 -8.18 8.10
N THR A 17 9.14 -8.25 9.39
CA THR A 17 7.84 -8.71 9.92
C THR A 17 7.34 -7.74 10.98
N VAL A 18 6.04 -7.51 11.01
CA VAL A 18 5.38 -6.70 12.05
C VAL A 18 4.08 -7.35 12.46
N GLU A 19 3.81 -7.35 13.76
CA GLU A 19 2.57 -7.90 14.32
C GLU A 19 1.37 -7.02 13.99
N MET A 20 0.27 -7.64 13.58
CA MET A 20 -0.95 -6.91 13.19
C MET A 20 -1.52 -6.06 14.33
N GLY A 21 -1.36 -6.50 15.59
CA GLY A 21 -1.79 -5.72 16.76
C GLY A 21 -1.07 -4.37 16.86
N ALA A 22 0.24 -4.35 16.57
CA ALA A 22 1.03 -3.11 16.56
C ALA A 22 0.61 -2.19 15.41
N VAL A 23 0.37 -2.76 14.22
CA VAL A 23 -0.12 -1.99 13.06
C VAL A 23 -1.49 -1.37 13.36
N VAL A 24 -2.42 -2.14 13.92
CA VAL A 24 -3.75 -1.65 14.29
C VAL A 24 -3.65 -0.55 15.34
N GLY A 25 -2.88 -0.77 16.41
CA GLY A 25 -2.71 0.23 17.48
C GLY A 25 -2.11 1.54 16.96
N TYR A 26 -1.12 1.46 16.07
CA TYR A 26 -0.55 2.63 15.42
C TYR A 26 -1.57 3.33 14.50
N MET A 27 -2.27 2.60 13.63
CA MET A 27 -3.29 3.20 12.77
C MET A 27 -4.44 3.84 13.58
N GLN A 28 -4.79 3.29 14.73
CA GLN A 28 -5.79 3.86 15.63
C GLN A 28 -5.32 5.20 16.21
N SER A 29 -4.03 5.36 16.56
CA SER A 29 -3.50 6.61 17.13
C SER A 29 -3.41 7.77 16.13
N LEU A 30 -3.44 7.50 14.83
CA LEU A 30 -3.36 8.54 13.79
C LEU A 30 -4.67 9.35 13.70
N LEU A 31 -4.55 10.68 13.54
CA LEU A 31 -5.69 11.58 13.33
C LEU A 31 -6.13 11.61 11.85
N VAL A 32 -6.67 10.48 11.38
CA VAL A 32 -7.06 10.26 9.98
C VAL A 32 -8.48 9.69 9.93
N PRO A 33 -9.32 10.05 8.95
CA PRO A 33 -10.67 9.48 8.80
C PRO A 33 -10.69 7.95 8.78
N ALA A 34 -11.71 7.37 9.42
CA ALA A 34 -11.84 5.91 9.58
C ALA A 34 -11.82 5.17 8.22
N GLU A 35 -12.46 5.72 7.19
CA GLU A 35 -12.49 5.09 5.86
C GLU A 35 -11.12 5.00 5.19
N ILE A 36 -10.24 5.99 5.41
CA ILE A 36 -8.86 5.95 4.92
C ILE A 36 -8.08 4.87 5.70
N LYS A 37 -8.27 4.77 7.02
CA LYS A 37 -7.66 3.72 7.85
C LYS A 37 -8.09 2.32 7.39
N LYS A 38 -9.39 2.11 7.15
CA LYS A 38 -9.93 0.82 6.67
C LYS A 38 -9.28 0.41 5.35
N SER A 39 -9.23 1.31 4.38
CA SER A 39 -8.58 1.06 3.09
C SER A 39 -7.10 0.75 3.21
N ALA A 40 -6.34 1.59 3.93
CA ALA A 40 -4.92 1.39 4.13
C ALA A 40 -4.62 0.06 4.83
N TYR A 41 -5.44 -0.33 5.82
CA TYR A 41 -5.31 -1.61 6.50
C TYR A 41 -5.53 -2.81 5.57
N ILE A 42 -6.54 -2.76 4.69
CA ILE A 42 -6.80 -3.84 3.74
C ILE A 42 -5.64 -3.96 2.73
N ILE A 43 -5.15 -2.83 2.20
CA ILE A 43 -4.02 -2.82 1.27
C ILE A 43 -2.78 -3.38 1.96
N PHE A 44 -2.46 -2.89 3.15
CA PHE A 44 -1.34 -3.40 3.94
C PHE A 44 -1.42 -4.92 4.08
N ARG A 45 -2.57 -5.48 4.50
CA ARG A 45 -2.73 -6.93 4.68
C ARG A 45 -2.48 -7.72 3.40
N ASN A 46 -2.99 -7.25 2.26
CA ASN A 46 -2.81 -7.92 0.98
C ASN A 46 -1.36 -7.88 0.51
N GLU A 47 -0.74 -6.71 0.54
CA GLU A 47 0.61 -6.51 0.01
C GLU A 47 1.68 -7.16 0.89
N SER A 48 1.45 -7.23 2.20
CA SER A 48 2.41 -7.76 3.16
C SER A 48 2.11 -9.16 3.69
N ALA A 49 1.03 -9.80 3.25
CA ALA A 49 0.50 -11.02 3.86
C ALA A 49 0.37 -10.90 5.39
N ASN A 50 -0.43 -9.91 5.83
CA ASN A 50 -0.65 -9.56 7.24
C ASN A 50 0.65 -9.24 8.00
N GLY A 51 1.53 -8.42 7.40
CA GLY A 51 2.77 -7.98 8.01
C GLY A 51 3.91 -9.02 7.97
N SER A 52 3.70 -10.21 7.42
CA SER A 52 4.70 -11.29 7.43
C SER A 52 5.71 -11.26 6.28
N LYS A 53 5.52 -10.40 5.26
CA LYS A 53 6.34 -10.34 4.05
C LYS A 53 6.81 -8.92 3.68
N GLY A 54 7.17 -8.11 4.68
CA GLY A 54 7.79 -6.80 4.44
C GLY A 54 9.18 -6.92 3.82
N LEU A 55 9.59 -5.88 3.10
CA LEU A 55 10.92 -5.73 2.50
C LEU A 55 11.57 -4.49 3.11
N ASN A 56 12.57 -4.62 3.98
CA ASN A 56 13.24 -3.48 4.64
C ASN A 56 12.24 -2.41 5.14
N ASN A 57 11.24 -2.87 5.92
CA ASN A 57 10.12 -2.08 6.45
C ASN A 57 9.14 -1.50 5.42
N ASN A 58 9.29 -1.81 4.14
CA ASN A 58 8.32 -1.50 3.09
C ASN A 58 7.30 -2.64 2.96
N TYR A 59 6.10 -2.38 3.47
CA TYR A 59 4.99 -3.33 3.47
C TYR A 59 3.94 -3.05 2.38
N GLY A 60 4.07 -1.90 1.69
CA GLY A 60 3.18 -1.49 0.60
C GLY A 60 3.75 -1.75 -0.80
N GLY A 61 4.93 -2.38 -0.91
CA GLY A 61 5.58 -2.64 -2.20
C GLY A 61 6.02 -1.37 -2.92
N VAL A 62 6.38 -0.34 -2.17
CA VAL A 62 6.70 0.99 -2.71
C VAL A 62 7.97 0.93 -3.55
N GLN A 63 7.84 1.26 -4.84
CA GLN A 63 8.93 1.17 -5.81
C GLN A 63 9.81 2.42 -5.79
N ALA A 64 11.09 2.25 -6.10
CA ALA A 64 12.08 3.31 -6.29
C ALA A 64 12.49 3.47 -7.76
N ASP A 65 11.97 2.62 -8.66
CA ASP A 65 12.29 2.63 -10.10
C ASP A 65 11.21 3.23 -10.99
N SER A 66 10.13 3.78 -10.40
CA SER A 66 8.97 4.34 -11.11
C SER A 66 8.84 5.86 -10.93
N GLY A 67 9.94 6.54 -10.58
CA GLY A 67 9.99 7.96 -10.25
C GLY A 67 10.25 8.20 -8.77
N ARG A 68 10.72 9.41 -8.44
CA ARG A 68 10.96 9.84 -7.06
C ARG A 68 9.63 10.19 -6.39
N TRP A 69 9.48 9.81 -5.13
CA TRP A 69 8.34 10.20 -4.32
C TRP A 69 8.48 11.67 -3.88
N PRO A 70 7.39 12.31 -3.41
CA PRO A 70 7.48 13.67 -2.89
C PRO A 70 8.57 13.81 -1.83
N ALA A 71 9.35 14.90 -1.89
CA ALA A 71 10.56 15.10 -1.10
C ALA A 71 10.36 14.99 0.43
N LYS A 72 9.13 15.17 0.92
CA LYS A 72 8.80 14.97 2.35
C LYS A 72 9.09 13.55 2.86
N TRP A 73 9.12 12.56 1.95
CA TRP A 73 9.44 11.17 2.28
C TRP A 73 10.94 10.88 2.28
N ASP A 74 11.77 11.83 1.83
CA ASP A 74 13.21 11.60 1.68
C ASP A 74 13.89 11.29 3.01
N ASN A 75 13.39 11.81 4.12
CA ASN A 75 13.93 11.51 5.45
C ASN A 75 13.52 10.12 5.95
N ASP A 76 12.35 9.63 5.54
CA ASP A 76 11.83 8.31 5.95
C ASP A 76 12.43 7.18 5.10
N ILE A 77 12.89 7.51 3.88
CA ILE A 77 13.53 6.59 2.95
C ILE A 77 15.05 6.54 3.24
N VAL A 78 15.52 5.40 3.75
CA VAL A 78 16.92 5.18 4.11
C VAL A 78 17.79 4.74 2.95
N GLY A 79 17.16 4.17 1.91
CA GLY A 79 17.89 3.51 0.83
C GLY A 79 16.96 2.89 -0.19
N THR A 80 17.56 2.19 -1.15
CA THR A 80 16.85 1.36 -2.12
C THR A 80 17.30 -0.08 -2.04
N VAL A 81 16.43 -1.01 -2.40
CA VAL A 81 16.69 -2.45 -2.39
C VAL A 81 16.38 -3.01 -3.75
N ALA A 82 17.34 -3.68 -4.39
CA ALA A 82 17.09 -4.50 -5.55
C ALA A 82 16.48 -5.85 -5.13
N LYS A 83 15.34 -6.21 -5.72
CA LYS A 83 14.72 -7.53 -5.53
C LYS A 83 14.03 -7.98 -6.80
N THR A 84 14.15 -9.27 -7.10
CA THR A 84 13.34 -9.91 -8.14
C THR A 84 11.88 -9.95 -7.72
N GLU A 85 11.01 -9.31 -8.49
CA GLU A 85 9.57 -9.29 -8.27
C GLU A 85 8.97 -10.67 -8.53
N ASN A 86 8.13 -11.11 -7.59
CA ASN A 86 7.37 -12.34 -7.75
C ASN A 86 6.34 -12.16 -8.89
N GLY A 87 6.34 -13.07 -9.86
CA GLY A 87 5.38 -13.10 -10.97
C GLY A 87 5.96 -12.63 -12.31
N THR A 88 6.71 -11.52 -12.34
CA THR A 88 7.35 -11.04 -13.58
C THR A 88 8.77 -11.55 -13.76
N GLY A 89 9.44 -11.97 -12.67
CA GLY A 89 10.84 -12.38 -12.68
C GLY A 89 11.83 -11.24 -12.95
N LYS A 90 11.34 -9.99 -13.01
CA LYS A 90 12.18 -8.81 -13.26
C LYS A 90 12.76 -8.30 -11.96
N VAL A 91 14.00 -7.85 -12.00
CA VAL A 91 14.58 -7.08 -10.89
C VAL A 91 13.93 -5.70 -10.86
N ARG A 92 13.45 -5.31 -9.68
CA ARG A 92 12.86 -4.01 -9.38
C ARG A 92 13.62 -3.36 -8.24
N LEU A 93 13.62 -2.03 -8.19
CA LEU A 93 14.07 -1.30 -7.01
C LEU A 93 12.87 -0.92 -6.15
N PHE A 94 12.98 -1.19 -4.85
CA PHE A 94 12.03 -0.79 -3.83
C PHE A 94 12.68 0.21 -2.89
N VAL A 95 11.89 1.09 -2.28
CA VAL A 95 12.38 1.92 -1.18
C VAL A 95 12.54 1.08 0.08
N ALA A 96 13.55 1.37 0.88
CA ALA A 96 13.68 0.90 2.25
C ALA A 96 13.29 2.04 3.19
N PHE A 97 12.46 1.75 4.19
CA PHE A 97 12.03 2.73 5.20
C PHE A 97 12.80 2.57 6.51
N HIS A 98 12.91 3.66 7.28
CA HIS A 98 13.46 3.64 8.63
C HIS A 98 12.69 2.66 9.54
N GLY A 99 11.36 2.79 9.57
CA GLY A 99 10.47 1.94 10.35
C GLY A 99 9.24 1.49 9.57
N TRP A 100 8.52 0.51 10.10
CA TRP A 100 7.27 0.04 9.51
C TRP A 100 6.17 1.11 9.59
N GLN A 101 6.25 2.00 10.59
CA GLN A 101 5.36 3.15 10.75
C GLN A 101 5.43 4.09 9.55
N ASP A 102 6.63 4.32 9.00
CA ASP A 102 6.82 5.19 7.83
C ASP A 102 6.14 4.59 6.60
N SER A 103 6.23 3.27 6.42
CA SER A 103 5.49 2.56 5.38
C SER A 103 3.97 2.68 5.56
N ILE A 104 3.45 2.73 6.79
CA ILE A 104 2.02 2.94 7.05
C ILE A 104 1.63 4.39 6.76
N ASN A 105 2.41 5.36 7.21
CA ASN A 105 2.19 6.78 6.95
C ASN A 105 2.15 7.05 5.45
N PHE A 106 3.14 6.51 4.73
CA PHE A 106 3.22 6.58 3.27
C PHE A 106 1.96 6.00 2.64
N LEU A 107 1.56 4.79 3.05
CA LEU A 107 0.40 4.11 2.50
C LEU A 107 -0.90 4.89 2.74
N ILE A 108 -1.12 5.41 3.95
CA ILE A 108 -2.30 6.22 4.29
C ILE A 108 -2.41 7.43 3.38
N GLU A 109 -1.30 8.14 3.19
CA GLU A 109 -1.30 9.29 2.32
C GLU A 109 -1.57 8.91 0.86
N ARG A 110 -0.97 7.82 0.36
CA ARG A 110 -1.26 7.33 -0.99
C ARG A 110 -2.72 6.95 -1.17
N VAL A 111 -3.34 6.34 -0.16
CA VAL A 111 -4.79 6.03 -0.16
C VAL A 111 -5.62 7.31 -0.24
N GLN A 112 -5.27 8.31 0.56
CA GLN A 112 -5.96 9.60 0.57
C GLN A 112 -5.82 10.33 -0.77
N ASP A 113 -4.59 10.48 -1.27
CA ASP A 113 -4.28 11.18 -2.52
C ASP A 113 -4.94 10.52 -3.74
N ARG A 114 -4.94 9.18 -3.76
CA ARG A 114 -5.59 8.41 -4.84
C ARG A 114 -7.10 8.34 -4.68
N GLY A 115 -7.66 8.75 -3.54
CA GLY A 115 -9.09 8.68 -3.25
C GLY A 115 -9.61 7.26 -3.12
N LEU A 116 -8.78 6.32 -2.66
CA LEU A 116 -9.09 4.89 -2.55
C LEU A 116 -9.75 4.54 -1.22
N TYR A 117 -10.90 5.15 -0.92
CA TYR A 117 -11.68 4.90 0.29
C TYR A 117 -13.17 5.15 0.05
N LEU A 118 -14.04 4.63 0.92
CA LEU A 118 -15.49 4.82 0.79
C LEU A 118 -15.84 6.32 0.90
N GLY A 119 -16.59 6.83 -0.07
CA GLY A 119 -16.88 8.26 -0.21
C GLY A 119 -15.84 9.03 -1.05
N GLY A 120 -14.69 8.42 -1.35
CA GLY A 120 -13.65 9.00 -2.19
C GLY A 120 -13.95 8.94 -3.69
N TYR A 121 -13.06 9.55 -4.47
CA TYR A 121 -13.04 9.44 -5.94
C TYR A 121 -11.68 8.88 -6.37
N ALA A 122 -11.66 7.65 -6.91
CA ALA A 122 -10.44 6.97 -7.34
C ALA A 122 -9.81 7.70 -8.53
N ARG A 123 -8.66 8.34 -8.31
CA ARG A 123 -8.10 9.31 -9.27
C ARG A 123 -7.11 8.74 -10.26
N LEU A 124 -6.47 7.60 -10.01
CA LEU A 124 -5.30 7.21 -10.82
C LEU A 124 -5.74 6.51 -12.11
N ILE A 125 -6.39 5.35 -12.00
CA ILE A 125 -6.71 4.48 -13.15
C ILE A 125 -8.22 4.31 -13.33
N ALA A 126 -8.94 4.01 -12.26
CA ALA A 126 -10.35 3.67 -12.26
C ALA A 126 -11.23 4.86 -12.63
N LYS A 127 -10.87 6.08 -12.17
CA LYS A 127 -11.58 7.33 -12.44
C LYS A 127 -13.07 7.21 -12.09
N MET A 128 -13.37 6.80 -10.86
CA MET A 128 -14.75 6.54 -10.40
C MET A 128 -14.99 6.98 -8.96
N ARG A 129 -16.23 7.37 -8.66
CA ARG A 129 -16.67 7.58 -7.27
C ARG A 129 -16.83 6.23 -6.58
N ILE A 130 -16.38 6.15 -5.34
CA ILE A 130 -16.47 4.96 -4.50
C ILE A 130 -17.63 5.16 -3.53
N SER A 131 -18.78 4.56 -3.83
CA SER A 131 -19.99 4.71 -3.00
C SER A 131 -20.27 3.47 -2.17
N THR A 132 -19.67 2.33 -2.54
CA THR A 132 -19.81 1.05 -1.85
C THR A 132 -18.46 0.38 -1.61
N ALA A 133 -18.41 -0.58 -0.69
CA ALA A 133 -17.21 -1.41 -0.49
C ALA A 133 -16.87 -2.25 -1.74
N THR A 134 -17.86 -2.58 -2.57
CA THR A 134 -17.65 -3.24 -3.87
C THR A 134 -16.95 -2.30 -4.85
N ASP A 135 -17.36 -1.03 -4.92
CA ASP A 135 -16.65 -0.02 -5.73
C ASP A 135 -15.21 0.12 -5.27
N LEU A 136 -14.97 0.09 -3.95
CA LEU A 136 -13.64 0.18 -3.37
C LEU A 136 -12.79 -1.03 -3.78
N ALA A 137 -13.35 -2.24 -3.75
CA ALA A 137 -12.65 -3.44 -4.22
C ALA A 137 -12.25 -3.33 -5.70
N ILE A 138 -13.16 -2.81 -6.53
CA ILE A 138 -12.92 -2.58 -7.96
C ILE A 138 -11.82 -1.54 -8.16
N ALA A 139 -11.93 -0.39 -7.48
CA ALA A 139 -10.96 0.69 -7.56
C ALA A 139 -9.57 0.22 -7.09
N TYR A 140 -9.48 -0.50 -5.97
CA TYR A 140 -8.24 -1.10 -5.48
C TYR A 140 -7.58 -2.00 -6.52
N LYS A 141 -8.34 -2.92 -7.12
CA LYS A 141 -7.78 -3.84 -8.13
C LYS A 141 -7.29 -3.10 -9.38
N ARG A 142 -7.99 -2.06 -9.81
CA ARG A 142 -7.63 -1.27 -11.00
C ARG A 142 -6.44 -0.33 -10.73
N ASP A 143 -6.45 0.41 -9.63
CA ASP A 143 -5.47 1.46 -9.32
C ASP A 143 -4.20 0.94 -8.66
N TRP A 144 -4.31 -0.09 -7.83
CA TRP A 144 -3.21 -0.57 -6.99
C TRP A 144 -2.60 -1.85 -7.54
N VAL A 145 -3.43 -2.86 -7.82
CA VAL A 145 -2.94 -4.22 -8.13
C VAL A 145 -2.62 -4.40 -9.62
N LYS A 146 -3.51 -3.98 -10.52
CA LYS A 146 -3.41 -4.29 -11.95
C LYS A 146 -2.94 -3.13 -12.81
N GLY A 147 -3.12 -1.89 -12.36
CA GLY A 147 -2.84 -0.71 -13.19
C GLY A 147 -3.64 -0.65 -14.49
N LEU A 148 -4.83 -1.28 -14.53
CA LEU A 148 -5.63 -1.46 -15.75
C LEU A 148 -7.09 -1.06 -15.52
N LYS A 149 -7.54 0.01 -16.18
CA LYS A 149 -8.91 0.54 -16.04
C LYS A 149 -9.97 -0.47 -16.44
N ALA A 150 -9.70 -1.27 -17.47
CA ALA A 150 -10.62 -2.28 -17.98
C ALA A 150 -10.68 -3.55 -17.12
N TYR A 151 -9.81 -3.70 -16.10
CA TYR A 151 -9.81 -4.89 -15.26
C TYR A 151 -11.16 -5.07 -14.55
N LYS A 152 -11.69 -6.28 -14.61
CA LYS A 152 -12.91 -6.71 -13.93
C LYS A 152 -12.50 -7.74 -12.87
N PRO A 153 -12.52 -7.38 -11.57
CA PRO A 153 -12.22 -8.34 -10.51
C PRO A 153 -13.16 -9.54 -10.57
N THR A 154 -12.66 -10.72 -10.22
CA THR A 154 -13.52 -11.91 -10.09
C THR A 154 -14.40 -11.79 -8.85
N GLU A 155 -15.47 -12.58 -8.80
CA GLU A 155 -16.35 -12.64 -7.62
C GLU A 155 -15.57 -13.00 -6.35
N THR A 156 -14.63 -13.94 -6.45
CA THR A 156 -13.75 -14.33 -5.34
C THR A 156 -12.87 -13.17 -4.87
N GLU A 157 -12.30 -12.39 -5.81
CA GLU A 157 -11.50 -11.21 -5.45
C GLU A 157 -12.32 -10.15 -4.71
N VAL A 158 -13.56 -9.91 -5.15
CA VAL A 158 -14.48 -8.99 -4.48
C VAL A 158 -14.86 -9.54 -3.11
N ALA A 159 -15.27 -10.81 -3.01
CA ALA A 159 -15.70 -11.43 -1.76
C ALA A 159 -14.59 -11.41 -0.69
N ASN A 160 -13.34 -11.71 -1.08
CA ASN A 160 -12.19 -11.64 -0.20
C ASN A 160 -11.96 -10.21 0.31
N PHE A 161 -12.04 -9.22 -0.59
CA PHE A 161 -11.92 -7.82 -0.21
C PHE A 161 -13.01 -7.39 0.79
N LEU A 162 -14.27 -7.72 0.49
CA LEU A 162 -15.41 -7.40 1.35
C LEU A 162 -15.29 -8.07 2.73
N SER A 163 -14.76 -9.29 2.80
CA SER A 163 -14.48 -9.95 4.08
C SER A 163 -13.48 -9.16 4.93
N MET A 164 -12.39 -8.69 4.33
CA MET A 164 -11.41 -7.85 5.03
C MET A 164 -11.99 -6.48 5.40
N TYR A 165 -12.82 -5.90 4.55
CA TYR A 165 -13.49 -4.63 4.84
C TYR A 165 -14.41 -4.74 6.07
N ARG A 166 -15.21 -5.81 6.18
CA ARG A 166 -16.03 -6.06 7.36
C ARG A 166 -15.21 -6.19 8.65
N GLN A 167 -14.00 -6.77 8.57
CA GLN A 167 -13.09 -6.83 9.72
C GLN A 167 -12.55 -5.44 10.05
N ALA A 168 -12.09 -4.68 9.05
CA ALA A 168 -11.58 -3.33 9.22
C ALA A 168 -12.62 -2.38 9.83
N ALA A 169 -13.88 -2.51 9.43
CA ALA A 169 -15.00 -1.72 9.96
C ALA A 169 -15.27 -1.94 11.46
N LYS A 170 -14.87 -3.09 12.01
CA LYS A 170 -14.96 -3.36 13.46
C LYS A 170 -13.76 -2.81 14.24
N ILE A 171 -12.63 -2.62 13.56
CA ILE A 171 -11.36 -2.19 14.16
C ILE A 171 -11.25 -0.65 14.18
N PHE A 172 -11.71 -0.01 13.10
CA PHE A 172 -11.64 1.43 12.90
C PHE A 172 -13.06 1.99 12.83
N LEU A 173 -13.55 2.53 13.96
CA LEU A 173 -14.84 3.21 14.06
C LEU A 173 -14.74 4.63 13.50
#